data_AF-A0A0F9AE66-F1
#
_entry.id   AF-A0A0F9AE66-F1
#
_cell.length_a   1.000
_cell.length_b   1.000
_cell.length_c   1.000
_cell.angle_alpha   90.00
_cell.angle_beta   90.00
_cell.angle_gamma   90.00
#
_symmetry.space_group_name_H-M   'P 1'
#
loop_
_entity.id
_entity.type
_entity.pdbx_description
1 polymer ?
#
loop_
_entity_poly.entity_id
_entity_poly.type
_entity_poly.pdbx_seq_one_letter_code
_entity_poly.pdbx_strand_id
1 'polypeptide(L)'
;IPSVNSEDAKLLDSSAGTLRFDAVGLTGTTVLTEPQSRNSTISIFGATTGDLIVEVDADIEQNFWVRDATTNGDDISFRQTGGTLILLPKNRWVLVRTRESGNTDLIAGWAHKDTTPALSFAGTWRVVSGRPLEIRKSDANPATAGGFVHLTGAVEQASGGPPAAGNTMVTLPANYRPEYTVAFCVVAEAETAANADMIMIEINTAGAVIILNVGVWTAADLAAIDLTGISFFVAN
;
A
#
# COMPACT_ATOMS: atom_id res chain seq x y z
N ILE A 1 -25.33 12.03 20.65
CA ILE A 1 -23.95 11.51 20.82
C ILE A 1 -23.12 12.71 21.29
N PRO A 2 -22.54 12.71 22.49
CA PRO A 2 -21.78 13.88 22.96
C PRO A 2 -20.58 14.06 22.03
N SER A 3 -20.34 15.29 21.58
CA SER A 3 -19.16 15.61 20.78
C SER A 3 -17.94 15.37 21.65
N VAL A 4 -17.23 14.28 21.39
CA VAL A 4 -15.91 14.00 21.94
C VAL A 4 -15.03 15.18 21.52
N ASN A 5 -14.62 16.02 22.46
CA ASN A 5 -13.71 17.11 22.13
C ASN A 5 -12.35 16.50 21.72
N SER A 6 -11.48 17.26 21.07
CA SER A 6 -10.22 16.72 20.53
C SER A 6 -9.32 16.08 21.60
N GLU A 7 -9.44 16.50 22.86
CA GLU A 7 -8.69 15.95 23.99
C GLU A 7 -9.26 14.61 24.46
N ASP A 8 -10.59 14.49 24.55
CA ASP A 8 -11.27 13.23 24.85
C ASP A 8 -10.98 12.19 23.75
N ALA A 9 -10.88 12.62 22.49
CA ALA A 9 -10.55 11.75 21.37
C ALA A 9 -9.09 11.26 21.46
N LYS A 10 -8.14 12.14 21.81
CA LYS A 10 -6.74 11.76 22.06
C LYS A 10 -6.59 10.79 23.23
N LEU A 11 -7.36 10.98 24.31
CA LEU A 11 -7.38 10.08 25.46
C LEU A 11 -7.91 8.69 25.09
N LEU A 12 -9.00 8.63 24.31
CA LEU A 12 -9.55 7.39 23.76
C LEU A 12 -8.55 6.67 22.86
N ASP A 13 -7.91 7.38 21.91
CA ASP A 13 -6.92 6.79 21.02
C ASP A 13 -5.69 6.28 21.79
N SER A 14 -5.19 7.07 22.76
CA SER A 14 -4.08 6.68 23.62
C SER A 14 -4.39 5.43 24.43
N SER A 15 -5.63 5.31 24.94
CA SER A 15 -6.07 4.07 25.62
C SER A 15 -6.17 2.86 24.68
N ALA A 16 -6.28 3.10 23.36
CA ALA A 16 -6.27 2.08 22.31
C ALA A 16 -4.85 1.84 21.73
N GLY A 17 -3.80 2.41 22.34
CA GLY A 17 -2.41 2.28 21.89
C GLY A 17 -2.10 3.07 20.62
N THR A 18 -2.88 4.12 20.34
CA THR A 18 -2.73 4.98 19.15
C THR A 18 -2.26 6.38 19.53
N LEU A 19 -1.11 6.78 18.98
CA LEU A 19 -0.60 8.14 19.02
C LEU A 19 -1.17 8.94 17.85
N ARG A 20 -1.80 10.08 18.15
CA ARG A 20 -2.11 11.13 17.17
C ARG A 20 -1.01 12.19 17.21
N PHE A 21 -0.15 12.20 16.19
CA PHE A 21 1.00 13.08 16.07
C PHE A 21 0.70 14.25 15.11
N ASP A 22 0.57 15.45 15.67
CA ASP A 22 0.38 16.68 14.91
C ASP A 22 1.75 17.20 14.42
N ALA A 23 1.93 17.21 13.11
CA ALA A 23 3.17 17.63 12.46
C ALA A 23 3.08 19.04 11.85
N VAL A 24 2.05 19.83 12.18
CA VAL A 24 1.91 21.21 11.67
C VAL A 24 3.13 22.05 12.03
N GLY A 25 3.80 22.58 11.01
CA GLY A 25 4.96 23.47 11.15
C GLY A 25 6.25 22.78 11.60
N LEU A 26 6.28 21.44 11.68
CA LEU A 26 7.51 20.69 11.95
C LEU A 26 8.33 20.52 10.67
N THR A 27 9.65 20.63 10.79
CA THR A 27 10.64 20.38 9.73
C THR A 27 11.86 19.65 10.34
N GLY A 28 12.58 18.85 9.54
CA GLY A 28 13.80 18.19 9.99
C GLY A 28 13.52 16.95 10.86
N THR A 29 14.34 16.71 11.89
CA THR A 29 14.21 15.51 12.75
C THR A 29 13.46 15.82 14.03
N THR A 30 12.41 15.04 14.32
CA THR A 30 11.65 15.09 15.56
C THR A 30 11.70 13.74 16.25
N VAL A 31 12.11 13.72 17.52
CA VAL A 31 12.18 12.50 18.33
C VAL A 31 10.92 12.38 19.17
N LEU A 32 10.22 11.25 19.06
CA LEU A 32 9.11 10.91 19.93
C LEU A 32 9.63 10.64 21.35
N THR A 33 8.88 11.09 22.35
CA THR A 33 9.17 10.72 23.75
C THR A 33 9.02 9.21 23.95
N GLU A 34 9.64 8.66 24.99
CA GLU A 34 9.53 7.24 25.31
C GLU A 34 8.06 6.77 25.40
N PRO A 35 7.12 7.46 26.10
CA PRO A 35 5.73 7.02 26.14
C PRO A 35 5.02 7.09 24.77
N GLN A 36 5.35 8.10 23.96
CA GLN A 36 4.81 8.22 22.60
C GLN A 36 5.28 7.05 21.74
N SER A 37 6.57 6.72 21.83
CA SER A 37 7.19 5.62 21.13
C SER A 37 6.70 4.24 21.59
N ARG A 38 5.97 4.13 22.72
CA ARG A 38 5.34 2.87 23.15
C ARG A 38 3.94 2.65 22.56
N ASN A 39 3.41 3.57 21.77
CA ASN A 39 2.14 3.35 21.07
C ASN A 39 2.31 2.38 19.89
N SER A 40 1.40 1.43 19.74
CA SER A 40 1.43 0.44 18.66
C SER A 40 0.99 1.01 17.30
N THR A 41 0.30 2.15 17.31
CA THR A 41 -0.13 2.88 16.13
C THR A 41 0.27 4.35 16.24
N ILE A 42 0.79 4.94 15.17
CA ILE A 42 1.18 6.35 15.08
C ILE A 42 0.48 6.95 13.84
N SER A 43 -0.49 7.83 14.07
CA SER A 43 -1.18 8.57 13.02
C SER A 43 -0.64 9.99 12.95
N ILE A 44 0.02 10.31 11.83
CA ILE A 44 0.63 11.62 11.57
C ILE A 44 -0.33 12.44 10.72
N PHE A 45 -0.54 13.70 11.09
CA PHE A 45 -1.39 14.64 10.36
C PHE A 45 -0.79 16.04 10.36
N GLY A 46 -1.22 16.87 9.41
CA GLY A 46 -0.87 18.28 9.36
C GLY A 46 0.57 18.66 8.99
N ALA A 47 1.45 17.73 8.56
CA ALA A 47 2.74 18.11 7.97
C ALA A 47 2.50 19.00 6.74
N THR A 48 3.08 20.20 6.75
CA THR A 48 2.81 21.23 5.73
C THR A 48 4.05 21.71 4.99
N THR A 49 5.26 21.40 5.48
CA THR A 49 6.52 21.92 4.92
C THR A 49 7.70 20.98 5.15
N GLY A 50 8.32 20.46 4.08
CA GLY A 50 9.67 19.86 4.08
C GLY A 50 9.78 18.43 4.61
N ASP A 51 10.91 17.79 4.33
CA ASP A 51 11.23 16.44 4.81
C ASP A 51 11.20 16.39 6.36
N LEU A 52 10.28 15.59 6.89
CA LEU A 52 10.16 15.33 8.33
C LEU A 52 10.66 13.92 8.62
N ILE A 53 11.61 13.79 9.55
CA ILE A 53 12.08 12.51 10.08
C ILE A 53 11.53 12.35 11.49
N VAL A 54 10.64 11.38 11.69
CA VAL A 54 10.16 10.99 13.02
C VAL A 54 11.06 9.87 13.54
N GLU A 55 11.73 10.13 14.66
CA GLU A 55 12.52 9.14 15.38
C GLU A 55 11.71 8.54 16.53
N VAL A 56 11.71 7.22 16.61
CA VAL A 56 11.22 6.49 17.78
C VAL A 56 12.37 5.98 18.62
N ASP A 57 12.09 5.82 19.91
CA ASP A 57 13.04 5.26 20.85
C ASP A 57 13.59 3.91 20.35
N ALA A 58 14.92 3.78 20.39
CA ALA A 58 15.62 2.58 19.97
C ALA A 58 15.41 1.41 20.93
N ASP A 59 15.11 1.70 22.20
CA ASP A 59 14.93 0.70 23.25
C ASP A 59 13.53 0.04 23.25
N ILE A 60 12.68 0.39 22.28
CA ILE A 60 11.33 -0.15 22.16
C ILE A 60 11.29 -1.26 21.11
N GLU A 61 11.05 -2.46 21.62
CA GLU A 61 10.92 -3.71 20.86
C GLU A 61 9.45 -3.96 20.46
N GLN A 62 8.93 -3.21 19.48
CA GLN A 62 7.55 -3.42 19.03
C GLN A 62 7.29 -3.05 17.56
N ASN A 63 6.18 -3.54 17.03
CA ASN A 63 5.70 -3.18 15.70
C ASN A 63 4.83 -1.91 15.75
N PHE A 64 5.02 -1.02 14.79
CA PHE A 64 4.29 0.23 14.65
C PHE A 64 3.45 0.24 13.39
N TRP A 65 2.16 0.53 13.53
CA TRP A 65 1.33 0.94 12.40
C TRP A 65 1.43 2.43 12.22
N VAL A 66 2.09 2.90 11.16
CA VAL A 66 2.19 4.32 10.88
C VAL A 66 1.22 4.71 9.76
N ARG A 67 0.44 5.76 9.99
CA ARG A 67 -0.45 6.35 9.00
C ARG A 67 -0.01 7.78 8.72
N ASP A 68 0.15 8.10 7.45
CA ASP A 68 0.23 9.49 7.00
C ASP A 68 -1.15 9.95 6.51
N ALA A 69 -1.70 11.00 7.12
CA ALA A 69 -2.95 11.66 6.74
C ALA A 69 -2.74 13.15 6.39
N THR A 70 -1.53 13.51 5.98
CA THR A 70 -1.15 14.88 5.63
C THR A 70 -1.58 15.25 4.21
N THR A 71 -1.96 16.52 4.01
CA THR A 71 -2.56 16.99 2.76
C THR A 71 -1.56 17.70 1.82
N ASN A 72 -0.37 18.10 2.28
CA ASN A 72 0.60 18.90 1.50
C ASN A 72 2.07 18.41 1.64
N GLY A 73 2.91 18.74 0.63
CA GLY A 73 4.37 18.52 0.43
C GLY A 73 5.21 18.06 1.63
N ASP A 74 5.53 16.78 1.80
CA ASP A 74 6.69 16.00 1.27
C ASP A 74 6.64 14.58 1.91
N ASP A 75 7.56 13.66 1.62
CA ASP A 75 7.52 12.31 2.22
C ASP A 75 7.89 12.37 3.71
N ILE A 76 7.13 11.70 4.56
CA ILE A 76 7.47 11.58 5.98
C ILE A 76 8.41 10.40 6.15
N SER A 77 9.57 10.65 6.70
CA SER A 77 10.52 9.63 7.08
C SER A 77 10.29 9.16 8.51
N PHE A 78 10.52 7.89 8.77
CA PHE A 78 10.39 7.27 10.08
C PHE A 78 11.61 6.39 10.34
N ARG A 79 12.18 6.44 11.55
CA ARG A 79 13.28 5.55 11.95
C ARG A 79 13.34 5.37 13.45
N GLN A 80 14.08 4.37 13.92
CA GLN A 80 14.59 4.41 15.29
C GLN A 80 15.72 5.43 15.41
N THR A 81 15.94 5.98 16.61
CA THR A 81 17.10 6.81 16.91
C THR A 81 18.38 6.10 16.47
N GLY A 82 19.14 6.71 15.53
CA GLY A 82 20.35 6.12 14.95
C GLY A 82 20.13 4.95 13.97
N GLY A 83 18.88 4.62 13.65
CA GLY A 83 18.50 3.53 12.75
C GLY A 83 18.40 3.92 11.27
N THR A 84 17.98 2.95 10.45
CA THR A 84 17.77 3.16 9.00
C THR A 84 16.48 3.93 8.75
N LEU A 85 16.53 4.87 7.79
CA LEU A 85 15.41 5.71 7.40
C LEU A 85 14.37 4.93 6.57
N ILE A 86 13.10 5.05 6.94
CA ILE A 86 11.94 4.49 6.22
C ILE A 86 11.12 5.65 5.66
N LEU A 87 10.91 5.69 4.35
CA LEU A 87 10.02 6.68 3.73
C LEU A 87 8.57 6.18 3.77
N LEU A 88 7.68 6.98 4.35
CA LEU A 88 6.24 6.77 4.36
C LEU A 88 5.64 7.45 3.12
N PRO A 89 5.06 6.68 2.19
CA PRO A 89 4.38 7.27 1.04
C PRO A 89 3.16 8.06 1.48
N LYS A 90 2.93 9.19 0.82
CA LYS A 90 1.80 10.08 1.14
C LYS A 90 0.45 9.38 1.17
N ASN A 91 -0.37 9.72 2.17
CA ASN A 91 -1.74 9.21 2.34
C ASN A 91 -1.83 7.67 2.43
N ARG A 92 -0.81 7.00 2.99
CA ARG A 92 -0.77 5.54 3.14
C ARG A 92 -0.57 5.09 4.58
N TRP A 93 -0.84 3.81 4.76
CA TRP A 93 -0.54 3.06 5.97
C TRP A 93 0.68 2.19 5.70
N VAL A 94 1.61 2.18 6.65
CA VAL A 94 2.83 1.37 6.59
C VAL A 94 3.03 0.70 7.95
N LEU A 95 3.24 -0.61 7.94
CA LEU A 95 3.72 -1.33 9.11
C LEU A 95 5.23 -1.18 9.19
N VAL A 96 5.72 -0.48 10.21
CA VAL A 96 7.13 -0.37 10.54
C VAL A 96 7.47 -1.41 11.60
N ARG A 97 8.45 -2.27 11.31
CA ARG A 97 8.96 -3.27 12.27
C ARG A 97 10.33 -2.83 12.76
N THR A 98 10.51 -2.70 14.07
CA THR A 98 11.84 -2.52 14.68
C THR A 98 12.32 -3.86 15.24
N ARG A 99 13.65 -4.03 15.31
CA ARG A 99 14.30 -5.34 15.23
C ARG A 99 14.83 -5.81 16.59
N GLU A 100 14.57 -7.08 16.90
CA GLU A 100 15.22 -7.81 18.00
C GLU A 100 16.72 -8.04 17.75
N SER A 101 17.44 -8.13 18.86
CA SER A 101 18.87 -8.41 18.96
C SER A 101 19.32 -9.63 18.14
N GLY A 102 20.31 -9.44 17.27
CA GLY A 102 21.14 -10.51 16.70
C GLY A 102 20.58 -11.20 15.44
N ASN A 103 21.31 -11.05 14.34
CA ASN A 103 21.20 -11.74 13.04
C ASN A 103 20.09 -11.30 12.07
N THR A 104 20.50 -10.52 11.05
CA THR A 104 19.83 -10.26 9.74
C THR A 104 18.41 -9.68 9.68
N ASP A 105 18.05 -8.95 8.62
CA ASP A 105 18.24 -7.52 8.41
C ASP A 105 17.00 -7.00 7.65
N LEU A 106 16.79 -5.68 7.70
CA LEU A 106 16.25 -4.80 6.66
C LEU A 106 14.81 -4.99 6.11
N ILE A 107 13.99 -4.00 6.48
CA ILE A 107 12.90 -3.34 5.75
C ILE A 107 12.38 -4.05 4.51
N ALA A 108 11.09 -4.31 4.58
CA ALA A 108 10.20 -4.53 3.46
C ALA A 108 10.01 -3.19 2.70
N GLY A 109 11.02 -2.77 1.93
CA GLY A 109 11.04 -1.48 1.23
C GLY A 109 10.17 -1.53 0.00
N TRP A 110 9.19 -0.64 -0.12
CA TRP A 110 8.38 -0.52 -1.33
C TRP A 110 9.28 -0.06 -2.48
N ALA A 111 9.54 -0.92 -3.47
CA ALA A 111 10.35 -0.54 -4.63
C ALA A 111 9.79 0.71 -5.34
N HIS A 112 10.68 1.62 -5.73
CA HIS A 112 10.35 2.79 -6.54
C HIS A 112 9.83 2.34 -7.92
N LYS A 113 8.80 2.99 -8.46
CA LYS A 113 8.19 2.65 -9.76
C LYS A 113 9.21 2.52 -10.92
N ASP A 114 10.34 3.23 -10.83
CA ASP A 114 11.38 3.26 -11.88
C ASP A 114 12.34 2.05 -11.83
N THR A 115 12.35 1.28 -10.74
CA THR A 115 13.13 0.04 -10.61
C THR A 115 12.26 -1.21 -10.67
N THR A 116 10.98 -1.02 -10.98
CA THR A 116 9.98 -2.09 -11.02
C THR A 116 10.07 -2.84 -12.35
N PRO A 117 10.11 -4.19 -12.34
CA PRO A 117 10.13 -4.96 -13.57
C PRO A 117 8.87 -4.71 -14.42
N ALA A 118 9.04 -4.73 -15.74
CA ALA A 118 7.94 -4.52 -16.67
C ALA A 118 6.83 -5.55 -16.49
N LEU A 119 5.58 -5.09 -16.46
CA LEU A 119 4.39 -5.93 -16.45
C LEU A 119 4.11 -6.47 -17.85
N SER A 120 3.75 -7.76 -17.94
CA SER A 120 3.34 -8.37 -19.20
C SER A 120 1.82 -8.42 -19.29
N PHE A 121 1.24 -7.70 -20.25
CA PHE A 121 -0.20 -7.70 -20.50
C PHE A 121 -0.55 -8.75 -21.56
N ALA A 122 -1.66 -9.45 -21.38
CA ALA A 122 -2.12 -10.43 -22.35
C ALA A 122 -3.03 -9.78 -23.40
N GLY A 123 -2.92 -10.21 -24.67
CA GLY A 123 -3.85 -9.82 -25.73
C GLY A 123 -4.04 -8.30 -25.85
N THR A 124 -5.28 -7.84 -25.65
CA THR A 124 -5.71 -6.45 -25.78
C THR A 124 -5.71 -5.67 -24.45
N TRP A 125 -5.21 -6.27 -23.36
CA TRP A 125 -5.14 -5.59 -22.07
C TRP A 125 -4.05 -4.52 -22.06
N ARG A 126 -4.35 -3.39 -21.41
CA ARG A 126 -3.40 -2.29 -21.22
C ARG A 126 -3.67 -1.56 -19.92
N VAL A 127 -2.70 -0.74 -19.49
CA VAL A 127 -2.92 0.22 -18.41
C VAL A 127 -3.86 1.33 -18.86
N VAL A 128 -4.66 1.84 -17.93
CA VAL A 128 -5.51 3.00 -18.15
C VAL A 128 -4.65 4.27 -18.16
N SER A 129 -4.90 5.17 -19.11
CA SER A 129 -4.20 6.45 -19.19
C SER A 129 -4.37 7.26 -17.89
N GLY A 130 -3.26 7.72 -17.30
CA GLY A 130 -3.27 8.45 -16.03
C GLY A 130 -3.44 7.58 -14.77
N ARG A 131 -3.65 6.27 -14.90
CA ARG A 131 -3.71 5.29 -13.79
C ARG A 131 -2.81 4.09 -14.08
N PRO A 132 -1.48 4.29 -14.21
CA PRO A 132 -0.56 3.20 -14.52
C PRO A 132 -0.67 2.11 -13.46
N LEU A 133 -0.66 0.84 -13.89
CA LEU A 133 -0.58 -0.28 -12.96
C LEU A 133 0.83 -0.37 -12.39
N GLU A 134 0.95 -0.07 -11.11
CA GLU A 134 2.17 -0.15 -10.32
C GLU A 134 2.13 -1.37 -9.42
N ILE A 135 3.20 -2.17 -9.42
CA ILE A 135 3.43 -3.24 -8.45
C ILE A 135 4.56 -2.83 -7.52
N ARG A 136 4.33 -2.90 -6.22
CA ARG A 136 5.33 -2.54 -5.23
C ARG A 136 5.52 -3.73 -4.31
N LYS A 137 6.76 -4.20 -4.23
CA LYS A 137 7.16 -5.25 -3.30
C LYS A 137 7.82 -4.58 -2.12
N SER A 138 7.48 -5.02 -0.93
CA SER A 138 8.06 -4.60 0.33
C SER A 138 9.20 -5.57 0.67
N ASP A 139 10.32 -5.44 -0.04
CA ASP A 139 11.60 -6.11 0.24
C ASP A 139 12.70 -5.16 -0.24
N ALA A 140 13.77 -5.00 0.53
CA ALA A 140 14.93 -4.19 0.16
C ALA A 140 15.56 -4.65 -1.15
N ASN A 141 15.40 -5.92 -1.52
CA ASN A 141 15.87 -6.46 -2.79
C ASN A 141 14.70 -6.88 -3.70
N PRO A 142 14.46 -6.23 -4.85
CA PRO A 142 13.44 -6.68 -5.80
C PRO A 142 13.79 -8.02 -6.50
N ALA A 143 15.04 -8.50 -6.33
CA ALA A 143 15.51 -9.75 -6.90
C ALA A 143 15.22 -10.99 -6.03
N THR A 144 14.89 -10.83 -4.75
CA THR A 144 14.60 -11.94 -3.83
C THR A 144 13.15 -12.40 -3.96
N ALA A 145 12.88 -13.64 -3.57
CA ALA A 145 11.55 -14.24 -3.70
C ALA A 145 10.63 -13.88 -2.52
N GLY A 146 11.14 -13.62 -1.31
CA GLY A 146 10.31 -13.27 -0.15
C GLY A 146 9.80 -11.83 -0.12
N GLY A 147 8.71 -11.56 0.59
CA GLY A 147 8.19 -10.21 0.83
C GLY A 147 6.68 -10.08 0.59
N PHE A 148 6.17 -8.86 0.70
CA PHE A 148 4.74 -8.57 0.50
C PHE A 148 4.53 -7.59 -0.66
N VAL A 149 3.64 -7.92 -1.59
CA VAL A 149 3.37 -7.15 -2.79
C VAL A 149 2.04 -6.40 -2.66
N HIS A 150 2.01 -5.19 -3.21
CA HIS A 150 0.84 -4.34 -3.32
C HIS A 150 0.69 -3.82 -4.75
N LEU A 151 -0.55 -3.78 -5.25
CA LEU A 151 -0.89 -3.23 -6.56
C LEU A 151 -1.62 -1.89 -6.41
N THR A 152 -1.38 -0.98 -7.34
CA THR A 152 -2.11 0.29 -7.45
C THR A 152 -2.28 0.65 -8.92
N GLY A 153 -3.44 1.17 -9.29
CA GLY A 153 -3.76 1.54 -10.66
C GLY A 153 -4.79 0.61 -11.31
N ALA A 154 -4.99 0.79 -12.61
CA ALA A 154 -6.09 0.13 -13.31
C ALA A 154 -5.66 -0.42 -14.67
N VAL A 155 -6.40 -1.43 -15.12
CA VAL A 155 -6.26 -2.03 -16.45
C VAL A 155 -7.57 -2.00 -17.19
N GLU A 156 -7.51 -1.89 -18.50
CA GLU A 156 -8.67 -1.93 -19.38
C GLU A 156 -8.39 -2.87 -20.55
N GLN A 157 -9.45 -3.45 -21.08
CA GLN A 157 -9.38 -4.23 -22.31
C GLN A 157 -9.58 -3.28 -23.49
N ALA A 158 -8.53 -3.03 -24.29
CA ALA A 158 -8.54 -2.03 -25.37
C ALA A 158 -9.57 -2.29 -26.49
N SER A 159 -10.10 -3.51 -26.59
CA SER A 159 -11.14 -3.91 -27.54
C SER A 159 -11.71 -5.28 -27.17
N GLY A 160 -12.95 -5.57 -27.56
CA GLY A 160 -13.51 -6.93 -27.49
C GLY A 160 -14.69 -7.13 -26.53
N GLY A 161 -15.36 -6.05 -26.11
CA GLY A 161 -16.55 -6.13 -25.27
C GLY A 161 -16.22 -6.53 -23.81
N PRO A 162 -17.22 -7.05 -23.07
CA PRO A 162 -17.04 -7.41 -21.67
C PRO A 162 -15.93 -8.44 -21.46
N PRO A 163 -15.13 -8.33 -20.38
CA PRO A 163 -14.18 -9.35 -20.02
C PRO A 163 -14.87 -10.69 -19.79
N ALA A 164 -14.19 -11.79 -20.13
CA ALA A 164 -14.68 -13.15 -19.93
C ALA A 164 -13.93 -13.85 -18.80
N ALA A 165 -14.63 -14.74 -18.08
CA ALA A 165 -14.01 -15.63 -17.13
C ALA A 165 -12.93 -16.52 -17.80
N GLY A 166 -11.82 -16.73 -17.10
CA GLY A 166 -10.64 -17.43 -17.60
C GLY A 166 -9.63 -16.53 -18.32
N ASN A 167 -9.99 -15.29 -18.67
CA ASN A 167 -9.05 -14.37 -19.30
C ASN A 167 -7.97 -13.93 -18.31
N THR A 168 -6.70 -14.04 -18.72
CA THR A 168 -5.59 -13.40 -18.00
C THR A 168 -5.49 -11.94 -18.45
N MET A 169 -5.38 -11.01 -17.50
CA MET A 169 -5.25 -9.58 -17.78
C MET A 169 -3.76 -9.19 -17.82
N VAL A 170 -3.03 -9.56 -16.77
CA VAL A 170 -1.62 -9.24 -16.57
C VAL A 170 -0.92 -10.44 -15.94
N THR A 171 0.35 -10.63 -16.28
CA THR A 171 1.23 -11.62 -15.65
C THR A 171 2.30 -10.90 -14.84
N LEU A 172 2.39 -11.25 -13.56
CA LEU A 172 3.36 -10.72 -12.63
C LEU A 172 4.75 -11.34 -12.85
N PRO A 173 5.83 -10.54 -12.71
CA PRO A 173 7.20 -11.04 -12.74
C PRO A 173 7.45 -12.08 -11.66
N ALA A 174 8.42 -12.98 -11.88
CA ALA A 174 8.67 -14.14 -11.02
C ALA A 174 8.81 -13.80 -9.53
N ASN A 175 9.54 -12.73 -9.20
CA ASN A 175 9.80 -12.30 -7.82
C ASN A 175 8.61 -11.57 -7.16
N TYR A 176 7.47 -11.48 -7.85
CA TYR A 176 6.25 -10.81 -7.39
C TYR A 176 5.05 -11.78 -7.41
N ARG A 177 5.28 -13.08 -7.61
CA ARG A 177 4.22 -14.09 -7.66
C ARG A 177 3.79 -14.53 -6.27
N PRO A 178 2.49 -14.73 -6.03
CA PRO A 178 2.02 -15.09 -4.71
C PRO A 178 2.45 -16.50 -4.31
N GLU A 179 2.63 -16.73 -3.01
CA GLU A 179 2.93 -18.06 -2.44
C GLU A 179 1.79 -19.06 -2.69
N TYR A 180 0.56 -18.57 -2.60
CA TYR A 180 -0.66 -19.32 -2.83
C TYR A 180 -1.50 -18.65 -3.89
N THR A 181 -2.45 -19.40 -4.44
CA THR A 181 -3.47 -18.79 -5.30
C THR A 181 -4.42 -17.97 -4.42
N VAL A 182 -4.64 -16.70 -4.76
CA VAL A 182 -5.46 -15.77 -3.96
C VAL A 182 -6.52 -15.13 -4.84
N ALA A 183 -7.75 -15.02 -4.33
CA ALA A 183 -8.85 -14.37 -5.02
C ALA A 183 -9.19 -13.02 -4.40
N PHE A 184 -9.60 -12.07 -5.24
CA PHE A 184 -9.99 -10.72 -4.86
C PHE A 184 -11.29 -10.33 -5.55
N CYS A 185 -12.08 -9.50 -4.88
CA CYS A 185 -13.18 -8.77 -5.51
C CYS A 185 -12.67 -7.37 -5.84
N VAL A 186 -12.77 -6.98 -7.11
CA VAL A 186 -12.33 -5.68 -7.63
C VAL A 186 -13.48 -4.99 -8.33
N VAL A 187 -13.34 -3.69 -8.55
CA VAL A 187 -14.37 -2.86 -9.18
C VAL A 187 -13.96 -2.56 -10.62
N ALA A 188 -14.87 -2.78 -11.56
CA ALA A 188 -14.84 -2.17 -12.87
C ALA A 188 -15.60 -0.85 -12.82
N GLU A 189 -14.88 0.24 -13.05
CA GLU A 189 -15.43 1.59 -13.08
C GLU A 189 -15.78 1.96 -14.53
N ALA A 190 -17.06 2.25 -14.78
CA ALA A 190 -17.42 2.98 -15.98
C ALA A 190 -16.96 4.45 -15.85
N GLU A 191 -16.72 5.15 -16.96
CA GLU A 191 -16.33 6.57 -16.98
C GLU A 191 -17.29 7.50 -16.21
N THR A 192 -18.49 7.03 -15.88
CA THR A 192 -19.43 7.71 -14.99
C THR A 192 -19.66 6.90 -13.72
N ALA A 193 -19.52 7.54 -12.55
CA ALA A 193 -19.58 6.93 -11.22
C ALA A 193 -20.89 6.20 -10.84
N ALA A 194 -21.87 6.13 -11.75
CA ALA A 194 -23.17 5.50 -11.51
C ALA A 194 -23.19 3.99 -11.80
N ASN A 195 -22.22 3.46 -12.57
CA ASN A 195 -22.16 2.05 -12.95
C ASN A 195 -20.80 1.46 -12.56
N ALA A 196 -20.77 0.79 -11.41
CA ALA A 196 -19.61 0.05 -10.93
C ALA A 196 -19.97 -1.44 -10.89
N ASP A 197 -19.29 -2.25 -11.69
CA ASP A 197 -19.47 -3.69 -11.68
C ASP A 197 -18.43 -4.33 -10.75
N MET A 198 -18.83 -5.36 -10.01
CA MET A 198 -17.88 -6.17 -9.24
C MET A 198 -17.37 -7.32 -10.10
N ILE A 199 -16.07 -7.51 -10.12
CA ILE A 199 -15.39 -8.61 -10.79
C ILE A 199 -14.62 -9.40 -9.75
N MET A 200 -14.74 -10.73 -9.79
CA MET A 200 -13.83 -11.59 -9.06
C MET A 200 -12.63 -11.92 -9.93
N ILE A 201 -11.45 -11.73 -9.35
CA ILE A 201 -10.19 -12.09 -9.98
C ILE A 201 -9.41 -13.06 -9.08
N GLU A 202 -8.49 -13.78 -9.68
CA GLU A 202 -7.54 -14.64 -9.02
C GLU A 202 -6.13 -14.27 -9.44
N ILE A 203 -5.19 -14.34 -8.51
CA ILE A 203 -3.76 -14.32 -8.81
C ILE A 203 -3.23 -15.70 -8.44
N ASN A 204 -2.87 -16.48 -9.45
CA ASN A 204 -2.33 -17.82 -9.22
C ASN A 204 -0.83 -17.77 -8.91
N THR A 205 -0.27 -18.90 -8.50
CA THR A 205 1.16 -19.03 -8.15
C THR A 205 2.10 -18.84 -9.35
N ALA A 206 1.60 -18.87 -10.58
CA ALA A 206 2.35 -18.49 -11.78
C ALA A 206 2.37 -16.97 -12.02
N GLY A 207 1.68 -16.18 -11.18
CA GLY A 207 1.55 -14.73 -11.28
C GLY A 207 0.52 -14.26 -12.28
N ALA A 208 -0.30 -15.15 -12.84
CA ALA A 208 -1.35 -14.74 -13.76
C ALA A 208 -2.52 -14.13 -12.97
N VAL A 209 -2.89 -12.89 -13.31
CA VAL A 209 -4.09 -12.23 -12.80
C VAL A 209 -5.24 -12.56 -13.74
N ILE A 210 -6.10 -13.48 -13.31
CA ILE A 210 -7.15 -14.12 -14.10
C ILE A 210 -8.50 -13.61 -13.63
N ILE A 211 -9.40 -13.36 -14.57
CA ILE A 211 -10.80 -13.08 -14.27
C ILE A 211 -11.48 -14.40 -13.93
N LEU A 212 -11.95 -14.55 -12.69
CA LEU A 212 -12.70 -15.75 -12.28
C LEU A 212 -14.17 -15.64 -12.68
N ASN A 213 -14.77 -14.48 -12.40
CA ASN A 213 -16.18 -14.26 -12.64
C ASN A 213 -16.42 -12.78 -12.91
N VAL A 214 -17.19 -12.51 -13.95
CA VAL A 214 -17.75 -11.20 -14.23
C VAL A 214 -19.23 -11.30 -13.89
N GLY A 215 -19.69 -10.49 -12.94
CA GLY A 215 -21.11 -10.40 -12.63
C GLY A 215 -21.93 -9.90 -13.82
N VAL A 216 -23.12 -9.33 -13.56
CA VAL A 216 -23.84 -8.63 -14.63
C VAL A 216 -23.00 -7.44 -15.06
N TRP A 217 -22.45 -7.50 -16.28
CA TRP A 217 -21.66 -6.42 -16.85
C TRP A 217 -22.59 -5.31 -17.35
N THR A 218 -22.57 -4.17 -16.67
CA THR A 218 -23.34 -2.97 -17.00
C THR A 218 -22.43 -1.81 -17.40
N ALA A 219 -21.12 -1.94 -17.19
CA ALA A 219 -20.14 -0.93 -17.55
C ALA A 219 -19.98 -0.82 -19.08
N ALA A 220 -19.54 0.37 -19.51
CA ALA A 220 -19.27 0.65 -20.92
C ALA A 220 -18.08 -0.17 -21.44
N ASP A 221 -17.92 -0.20 -22.78
CA ASP A 221 -16.69 -0.69 -23.40
C ASP A 221 -15.49 0.10 -22.86
N LEU A 222 -14.38 -0.59 -22.60
CA LEU A 222 -13.15 -0.06 -21.98
C LEU A 222 -13.25 0.29 -20.49
N ALA A 223 -14.21 -0.26 -19.74
CA ALA A 223 -14.28 -0.04 -18.29
C ALA A 223 -12.95 -0.39 -17.60
N ALA A 224 -12.52 0.51 -16.72
CA ALA A 224 -11.28 0.38 -15.98
C ALA A 224 -11.48 -0.59 -14.81
N ILE A 225 -10.73 -1.70 -14.79
CA ILE A 225 -10.69 -2.61 -13.64
C ILE A 225 -9.64 -2.06 -12.67
N ASP A 226 -10.09 -1.56 -11.53
CA ASP A 226 -9.21 -1.02 -10.50
C ASP A 226 -8.60 -2.16 -9.67
N LEU A 227 -7.26 -2.24 -9.69
CA LEU A 227 -6.48 -3.23 -8.96
C LEU A 227 -5.86 -2.64 -7.69
N THR A 228 -6.22 -1.40 -7.35
CA THR A 228 -5.71 -0.70 -6.17
C THR A 228 -6.15 -1.40 -4.88
N GLY A 229 -5.18 -1.61 -3.98
CA GLY A 229 -5.45 -2.23 -2.69
C GLY A 229 -5.20 -3.74 -2.65
N ILE A 230 -5.06 -4.40 -3.81
CA ILE A 230 -4.70 -5.82 -3.87
C ILE A 230 -3.32 -6.00 -3.23
N SER A 231 -3.26 -6.92 -2.28
CA SER A 231 -2.02 -7.22 -1.58
C SER A 231 -1.91 -8.69 -1.21
N PHE A 232 -0.69 -9.24 -1.27
CA PHE A 232 -0.43 -10.66 -0.98
C PHE A 232 1.05 -10.93 -0.65
N PHE A 233 1.32 -12.08 -0.04
CA PHE A 233 2.68 -12.56 0.22
C PHE A 233 3.27 -13.26 -1.00
N VAL A 234 4.53 -12.97 -1.32
CA VAL A 234 5.25 -13.59 -2.44
C VAL A 234 5.78 -14.97 -2.04
N ALA A 235 5.79 -15.91 -2.98
CA ALA A 235 6.43 -17.21 -2.81
C ALA A 235 7.93 -17.05 -2.51
N ASN A 236 8.41 -17.64 -1.40
CA ASN A 236 9.84 -17.72 -1.07
C ASN A 236 10.60 -18.71 -1.98
#